data_AF-A0A832Q131-F1
#
_entry.id   AF-A0A832Q131-F1
#
_cell.length_a   1.000
_cell.length_b   1.000
_cell.length_c   1.000
_cell.angle_alpha   90.00
_cell.angle_beta   90.00
_cell.angle_gamma   90.00
#
_symmetry.space_group_name_H-M   'P 1'
#
loop_
_entity.id
_entity.type
_entity.pdbx_description
1 polymer ?
#
loop_
_entity_poly.entity_id
_entity_poly.type
_entity_poly.pdbx_seq_one_letter_code
_entity_poly.pdbx_strand_id
1 'polypeptide(L)'
;AQPIYVESSISNADKSNLKNWAMQPIVGRYTDKDNKDFIATNGLIPNHSISETNVNERNTAIWKPIGDTDDYLFAKAISLITGKPYTVSQTRSTLNIQLEDAELYSTMESIYREGVIIDNPKMLPLLIKK
;
A
#
# COMPACT_ATOMS: atom_id res chain seq x y z
N ALA A 1 -8.02 -20.77 30.12
CA ALA A 1 -8.14 -20.93 28.66
C ALA A 1 -9.37 -21.77 28.37
N GLN A 2 -10.32 -21.30 27.56
CA GLN A 2 -11.44 -22.14 27.10
C GLN A 2 -10.94 -22.97 25.91
N PRO A 3 -11.09 -24.30 25.93
CA PRO A 3 -10.74 -25.14 24.80
C PRO A 3 -11.66 -24.81 23.62
N ILE A 4 -11.08 -24.44 22.48
CA ILE A 4 -11.81 -24.15 21.23
C ILE A 4 -12.41 -25.45 20.66
N TYR A 5 -11.87 -26.60 21.07
CA TYR A 5 -12.25 -27.92 20.60
C TYR A 5 -12.03 -28.97 21.70
N VAL A 6 -12.93 -29.95 21.79
CA VAL A 6 -12.87 -31.06 22.75
C VAL A 6 -12.50 -32.34 22.02
N GLU A 7 -11.26 -32.79 22.14
CA GLU A 7 -10.77 -33.95 21.39
C GLU A 7 -11.53 -35.26 21.72
N SER A 8 -12.06 -35.37 22.93
CA SER A 8 -12.84 -36.53 23.34
C SER A 8 -14.23 -36.59 22.70
N SER A 9 -14.71 -35.53 22.05
CA SER A 9 -16.03 -35.51 21.41
C SER A 9 -16.02 -35.93 19.94
N ILE A 10 -14.85 -36.26 19.37
CA ILE A 10 -14.74 -36.66 17.96
C ILE A 10 -14.50 -38.17 17.83
N SER A 11 -15.07 -38.77 16.80
CA SER A 11 -14.83 -40.18 16.49
C SER A 11 -13.44 -40.40 15.88
N ASN A 12 -12.88 -41.60 16.03
CA ASN A 12 -11.61 -41.96 15.38
C ASN A 12 -11.68 -41.89 13.84
N ALA A 13 -12.87 -42.16 13.26
CA ALA A 13 -13.10 -42.03 11.83
C ALA A 13 -12.97 -40.57 11.37
N ASP A 14 -13.58 -39.64 12.13
CA ASP A 14 -13.51 -38.21 11.85
C ASP A 14 -12.10 -37.65 12.07
N LYS A 15 -11.35 -38.12 13.09
CA LYS A 15 -9.92 -37.77 13.24
C LYS A 15 -9.10 -38.18 12.02
N SER A 16 -9.34 -39.38 11.49
CA SER A 16 -8.65 -39.87 10.28
C SER A 16 -9.00 -39.04 9.05
N ASN A 17 -10.27 -38.64 8.91
CA ASN A 17 -10.73 -37.79 7.81
C ASN A 17 -10.17 -36.37 7.91
N LEU A 18 -10.04 -35.83 9.13
CA LEU A 18 -9.58 -34.47 9.41
C LEU A 18 -8.07 -34.36 9.65
N LYS A 19 -7.30 -35.46 9.55
CA LYS A 19 -5.86 -35.47 9.89
C LYS A 19 -5.01 -34.48 9.10
N ASN A 20 -5.46 -34.11 7.90
CA ASN A 20 -4.82 -33.15 7.00
C ASN A 20 -5.57 -31.80 6.94
N TRP A 21 -6.56 -31.61 7.80
CA TRP A 21 -7.35 -30.39 7.89
C TRP A 21 -6.88 -29.54 9.07
N ALA A 22 -6.84 -28.23 8.87
CA ALA A 22 -6.59 -27.26 9.93
C ALA A 22 -7.86 -26.47 10.22
N MET A 23 -8.16 -26.28 11.50
CA MET A 23 -9.27 -25.43 11.93
C MET A 23 -8.82 -23.97 11.98
N GLN A 24 -9.63 -23.06 11.43
CA GLN A 24 -9.44 -21.61 11.54
C GLN A 24 -10.60 -20.98 12.34
N PRO A 25 -10.62 -21.16 13.67
CA PRO A 25 -11.69 -20.64 14.51
C PRO A 25 -11.57 -19.11 14.68
N ILE A 26 -12.70 -18.43 14.81
CA ILE A 26 -12.73 -17.03 15.22
C ILE A 26 -12.55 -16.98 16.74
N VAL A 27 -11.39 -16.53 17.20
CA VAL A 27 -11.03 -16.48 18.63
C VAL A 27 -11.17 -15.09 19.26
N GLY A 28 -11.47 -14.08 18.44
CA GLY A 28 -11.56 -12.70 18.87
C GLY A 28 -12.22 -11.84 17.80
N ARG A 29 -12.68 -10.66 18.21
CA ARG A 29 -13.27 -9.65 17.33
C ARG A 29 -12.47 -8.37 17.47
N TYR A 30 -12.16 -7.75 16.33
CA TYR A 30 -11.58 -6.42 16.29
C TYR A 30 -12.68 -5.38 16.16
N THR A 31 -12.53 -4.28 16.88
CA THR A 31 -13.43 -3.12 16.84
C THR A 31 -12.61 -1.86 16.56
N ASP A 32 -13.28 -0.80 16.13
CA ASP A 32 -12.67 0.52 16.08
C ASP A 32 -12.47 1.11 17.50
N LYS A 33 -11.90 2.32 17.57
CA LYS A 33 -11.68 3.03 18.86
C LYS A 33 -12.96 3.28 19.67
N ASP A 34 -14.13 3.21 19.03
CA ASP A 34 -15.45 3.45 19.61
C ASP A 34 -16.18 2.12 19.88
N ASN A 35 -15.46 1.00 19.85
CA ASN A 35 -15.97 -0.35 20.05
C ASN A 35 -17.04 -0.79 19.03
N LYS A 36 -17.05 -0.19 17.83
CA LYS A 36 -17.92 -0.64 16.73
C LYS A 36 -17.24 -1.79 16.00
N ASP A 37 -18.00 -2.87 15.80
CA ASP A 37 -17.54 -3.99 15.00
C ASP A 37 -17.73 -3.73 13.50
N PHE A 38 -16.92 -4.41 12.68
CA PHE A 38 -16.96 -4.32 11.22
C PHE A 38 -17.82 -5.40 10.57
N ILE A 39 -18.56 -6.20 11.36
CA ILE A 39 -19.39 -7.29 10.83
C ILE A 39 -20.62 -6.70 10.15
N ALA A 40 -21.25 -5.71 10.77
CA ALA A 40 -22.43 -5.04 10.23
C ALA A 40 -22.17 -4.32 8.88
N THR A 41 -20.93 -3.86 8.67
CA THR A 41 -20.52 -3.13 7.47
C THR A 41 -19.83 -4.00 6.43
N ASN A 42 -19.64 -5.29 6.71
CA ASN A 42 -18.87 -6.21 5.88
C ASN A 42 -17.46 -5.68 5.56
N GLY A 43 -16.78 -5.11 6.57
CA GLY A 43 -15.44 -4.53 6.45
C GLY A 43 -15.39 -3.01 6.67
N LEU A 44 -14.25 -2.42 6.36
CA LEU A 44 -14.02 -0.97 6.49
C LEU A 44 -14.69 -0.21 5.34
N ILE A 45 -15.40 0.86 5.68
CA ILE A 45 -16.00 1.76 4.69
C ILE A 45 -14.95 2.81 4.29
N PRO A 46 -14.58 2.91 3.00
CA PRO A 46 -13.62 3.92 2.56
C PRO A 46 -14.23 5.33 2.65
N ASN A 47 -13.43 6.30 3.08
CA ASN A 47 -13.81 7.73 3.04
C ASN A 47 -14.05 8.23 1.60
N HIS A 48 -13.35 7.62 0.64
CA HIS A 48 -13.48 7.92 -0.78
C HIS A 48 -13.70 6.61 -1.54
N SER A 49 -14.97 6.22 -1.72
CA SER A 49 -15.32 5.04 -2.50
C SER A 49 -14.93 5.21 -3.96
N ILE A 50 -14.30 4.20 -4.53
CA ILE A 50 -13.96 4.15 -5.95
C ILE A 50 -14.71 2.98 -6.58
N SER A 51 -15.46 3.27 -7.64
CA SER A 51 -16.16 2.23 -8.39
C SER A 51 -15.19 1.42 -9.23
N GLU A 52 -15.23 0.10 -9.04
CA GLU A 52 -14.55 -0.84 -9.91
C GLU A 52 -15.22 -0.89 -11.28
N THR A 53 -14.50 -0.43 -12.31
CA THR A 53 -14.98 -0.44 -13.70
C THR A 53 -13.91 -1.01 -14.62
N ASN A 54 -14.26 -1.33 -15.87
CA ASN A 54 -13.32 -1.82 -16.88
C ASN A 54 -12.29 -0.76 -17.34
N VAL A 55 -12.48 0.51 -16.94
CA VAL A 55 -11.54 1.61 -17.23
C VAL A 55 -10.52 1.78 -16.10
N ASN A 56 -10.82 1.25 -14.91
CA ASN A 56 -10.01 1.39 -13.71
C ASN A 56 -9.50 -0.01 -13.28
N GLU A 57 -10.11 -0.61 -12.25
CA GLU A 57 -9.63 -1.83 -11.61
C GLU A 57 -9.93 -3.15 -12.34
N ARG A 58 -11.02 -3.25 -13.12
CA ARG A 58 -11.47 -4.56 -13.64
C ARG A 58 -10.69 -5.05 -14.86
N ASN A 59 -9.88 -4.20 -15.47
CA ASN A 59 -9.10 -4.56 -16.65
C ASN A 59 -7.63 -4.78 -16.27
N THR A 60 -7.26 -6.04 -16.09
CA THR A 60 -5.89 -6.42 -15.71
C THR A 60 -4.84 -6.05 -16.77
N ALA A 61 -5.24 -5.80 -18.02
CA ALA A 61 -4.32 -5.40 -19.08
C ALA A 61 -3.79 -3.96 -18.91
N ILE A 62 -4.46 -3.12 -18.12
CA ILE A 62 -4.03 -1.75 -17.83
C ILE A 62 -3.40 -1.58 -16.45
N TRP A 63 -3.32 -2.67 -15.66
CA TRP A 63 -2.70 -2.65 -14.35
C TRP A 63 -1.23 -2.27 -14.44
N LYS A 64 -0.78 -1.51 -13.44
CA LYS A 64 0.60 -1.09 -13.29
C LYS A 64 1.25 -1.83 -12.13
N PRO A 65 2.59 -1.88 -12.06
CA PRO A 65 3.28 -2.36 -10.87
C PRO A 65 2.86 -1.59 -9.61
N ILE A 66 2.82 -2.28 -8.47
CA ILE A 66 2.52 -1.64 -7.19
C ILE A 66 3.55 -0.52 -6.92
N GLY A 67 3.06 0.68 -6.60
CA GLY A 67 3.88 1.85 -6.33
C GLY A 67 4.20 2.71 -7.56
N ASP A 68 3.76 2.30 -8.76
CA ASP A 68 3.81 3.16 -9.94
C ASP A 68 2.90 4.37 -9.75
N THR A 69 3.41 5.58 -9.93
CA THR A 69 2.64 6.83 -9.78
C THR A 69 1.49 6.97 -10.76
N ASP A 70 1.53 6.22 -11.87
CA ASP A 70 0.47 6.15 -12.87
C ASP A 70 -0.52 5.00 -12.63
N ASP A 71 -0.34 4.19 -11.57
CA ASP A 71 -1.35 3.25 -11.12
C ASP A 71 -2.63 4.00 -10.72
N TYR A 72 -3.79 3.48 -11.12
CA TYR A 72 -5.05 4.21 -10.97
C TYR A 72 -5.38 4.49 -9.51
N LEU A 73 -5.30 3.49 -8.62
CA LEU A 73 -5.63 3.67 -7.20
C LEU A 73 -4.59 4.55 -6.52
N PHE A 74 -3.30 4.35 -6.83
CA PHE A 74 -2.24 5.13 -6.22
C PHE A 74 -2.31 6.60 -6.66
N ALA A 75 -2.42 6.88 -7.96
CA ALA A 75 -2.61 8.22 -8.49
C ALA A 75 -3.84 8.91 -7.89
N LYS A 76 -4.95 8.18 -7.78
CA LYS A 76 -6.19 8.71 -7.18
C LYS A 76 -6.00 9.03 -5.71
N ALA A 77 -5.31 8.18 -4.95
CA ALA A 77 -5.00 8.44 -3.55
C ALA A 77 -4.12 9.68 -3.38
N ILE A 78 -3.06 9.83 -4.18
CA ILE A 78 -2.20 11.03 -4.18
C ILE A 78 -3.03 12.28 -4.48
N SER A 79 -3.91 12.23 -5.48
CA SER A 79 -4.79 13.37 -5.81
C SER A 79 -5.75 13.73 -4.66
N LEU A 80 -6.36 12.74 -4.01
CA LEU A 80 -7.27 12.97 -2.88
C LEU A 80 -6.53 13.56 -1.67
N ILE A 81 -5.31 13.09 -1.39
CA ILE A 81 -4.50 13.58 -0.27
C ILE A 81 -3.98 14.99 -0.53
N THR A 82 -3.50 15.27 -1.75
CA THR A 82 -2.86 16.55 -2.11
C THR A 82 -3.84 17.62 -2.57
N GLY A 83 -5.07 17.26 -2.91
CA GLY A 83 -6.05 18.15 -3.54
C GLY A 83 -5.69 18.54 -4.99
N LYS A 84 -4.58 18.03 -5.54
CA LYS A 84 -4.17 18.29 -6.92
C LYS A 84 -4.85 17.27 -7.86
N PRO A 85 -5.26 17.65 -9.09
CA PRO A 85 -5.78 16.69 -10.05
C PRO A 85 -4.68 15.67 -10.42
N TYR A 86 -5.02 14.38 -10.44
CA TYR A 86 -4.11 13.33 -10.91
C TYR A 86 -4.01 13.36 -12.44
N THR A 87 -2.77 13.33 -12.94
CA THR A 87 -2.45 13.18 -14.36
C THR A 87 -2.45 11.70 -14.75
N VAL A 88 -3.56 10.98 -14.54
CA VAL A 88 -3.73 9.78 -15.35
C VAL A 88 -3.79 10.23 -16.79
N SER A 89 -3.08 9.52 -17.65
CA SER A 89 -3.25 9.62 -19.09
C SER A 89 -4.64 9.08 -19.46
N GLN A 90 -5.68 9.78 -19.01
CA GLN A 90 -6.95 9.78 -19.70
C GLN A 90 -6.64 10.34 -21.08
N THR A 91 -7.06 9.62 -22.11
CA THR A 91 -7.08 10.07 -23.49
C THR A 91 -7.96 11.32 -23.62
N ARG A 92 -7.49 12.45 -23.11
CA ARG A 92 -7.98 13.80 -23.36
C ARG A 92 -6.80 14.74 -23.38
N SER A 93 -6.31 14.93 -24.62
CA SER A 93 -5.66 16.13 -25.16
C SER A 93 -5.01 17.07 -24.14
N THR A 94 -3.68 16.98 -24.06
CA THR A 94 -2.71 18.05 -23.80
C THR A 94 -3.22 19.31 -23.09
N LEU A 95 -2.89 19.45 -21.80
CA LEU A 95 -2.52 20.75 -21.24
C LEU A 95 -1.20 20.57 -20.48
N ASN A 96 -0.13 21.14 -21.01
CA ASN A 96 1.16 21.25 -20.33
C ASN A 96 0.96 22.12 -19.09
N ILE A 97 0.84 21.51 -17.91
CA ILE A 97 0.89 22.22 -16.64
C ILE A 97 2.30 22.04 -16.11
N GLN A 98 3.09 23.12 -16.12
CA GLN A 98 4.32 23.19 -15.32
C GLN A 98 3.91 23.32 -13.86
N LEU A 99 4.21 22.31 -13.05
CA LEU A 99 4.00 22.33 -11.61
C LEU A 99 5.30 22.75 -10.93
N GLU A 100 5.23 23.74 -10.05
CA GLU A 100 6.31 24.10 -9.13
C GLU A 100 6.35 23.18 -7.91
N ASP A 101 7.55 22.98 -7.41
CA ASP A 101 7.84 22.16 -6.24
C ASP A 101 7.22 22.79 -4.98
N ALA A 102 6.63 21.95 -4.12
CA ALA A 102 5.93 22.42 -2.94
C ALA A 102 6.86 22.63 -1.73
N GLU A 103 8.14 22.26 -1.83
CA GLU A 103 9.18 22.38 -0.79
C GLU A 103 8.84 21.76 0.58
N LEU A 104 7.79 20.92 0.65
CA LEU A 104 7.34 20.26 1.87
C LEU A 104 8.00 18.89 2.02
N TYR A 105 9.26 18.91 2.46
CA TYR A 105 10.05 17.70 2.69
C TYR A 105 10.10 17.32 4.17
N SER A 106 10.16 16.03 4.45
CA SER A 106 10.47 15.49 5.79
C SER A 106 11.88 15.89 6.21
N THR A 107 12.13 16.05 7.51
CA THR A 107 13.47 16.38 8.05
C THR A 107 14.54 15.37 7.66
N MET A 108 14.20 14.09 7.47
CA MET A 108 15.16 13.13 6.92
C MET A 108 15.45 13.36 5.44
N GLU A 109 14.43 13.71 4.66
CA GLU A 109 14.52 13.87 3.21
C GLU A 109 15.25 15.16 2.82
N SER A 110 15.12 16.22 3.63
CA SER A 110 15.89 17.45 3.48
C SER A 110 17.39 17.22 3.63
N ILE A 111 17.81 16.36 4.57
CA ILE A 111 19.23 16.03 4.80
C ILE A 111 19.84 15.33 3.57
N TYR A 112 19.09 14.46 2.89
CA TYR A 112 19.58 13.81 1.68
C TYR A 112 19.65 14.76 0.47
N ARG A 113 18.77 15.76 0.40
CA ARG A 113 18.77 16.79 -0.64
C ARG A 113 19.85 17.86 -0.45
N GLU A 114 20.29 18.11 0.78
CA GLU A 114 21.49 18.91 1.06
C GLU A 114 22.80 18.21 0.65
N GLY A 115 22.73 16.97 0.14
CA GLY A 115 23.86 16.28 -0.46
C GLY A 115 24.42 17.08 -1.64
N VAL A 116 25.52 17.79 -1.40
CA VAL A 116 26.25 18.57 -2.41
C VAL A 116 26.80 17.62 -3.47
N ILE A 117 26.42 17.83 -4.72
CA ILE A 117 27.09 17.23 -5.88
C ILE A 117 28.52 17.82 -5.92
N ILE A 118 29.52 17.03 -5.56
CA ILE A 118 30.92 17.43 -5.72
C ILE A 118 31.30 17.18 -7.17
N ASP A 119 31.17 18.21 -8.01
CA ASP A 119 31.61 18.14 -9.39
C ASP A 119 33.14 18.24 -9.48
N ASN A 120 33.74 17.26 -10.15
CA ASN A 120 35.17 17.16 -10.43
C ASN A 120 36.09 17.17 -9.18
N PRO A 121 36.04 16.14 -8.30
CA PRO A 121 36.97 16.04 -7.18
C PRO A 121 38.41 15.93 -7.71
N LYS A 122 39.25 16.93 -7.43
CA LYS A 122 40.68 16.85 -7.74
C LYS A 122 41.30 15.74 -6.88
N MET A 123 41.81 14.71 -7.55
CA MET A 123 42.56 13.63 -6.91
C MET A 123 43.80 14.20 -6.21
N LEU A 124 43.98 13.87 -4.93
CA LEU A 124 45.21 14.19 -4.22
C LEU A 124 46.40 13.49 -4.89
N PRO A 125 47.57 14.15 -4.97
CA PRO A 125 48.74 13.54 -5.59
C PRO A 125 49.16 12.27 -4.83
N LEU A 126 49.57 11.26 -5.59
CA LEU A 126 49.98 9.97 -5.03
C LEU A 126 51.17 10.16 -4.10
N LEU A 127 51.06 9.59 -2.89
CA LEU A 127 52.15 9.54 -1.93
C LEU A 127 53.24 8.61 -2.48
N ILE A 128 54.30 9.19 -3.02
CA ILE A 128 55.50 8.45 -3.40
C ILE A 128 56.19 8.02 -2.11
N LYS A 129 56.13 6.72 -1.82
CA LYS A 129 56.90 6.12 -0.72
C LYS A 129 58.38 6.18 -1.09
N LYS A 130 59.16 6.87 -0.26
CA LYS A 130 60.62 6.95 -0.34
C LYS A 130 61.27 5.61 -0.01
#